data_AF-A0A353JAN3-F1
#
_entry.id   AF-A0A353JAN3-F1
#
_cell.length_a   1.000
_cell.length_b   1.000
_cell.length_c   1.000
_cell.angle_alpha   90.00
_cell.angle_beta   90.00
_cell.angle_gamma   90.00
#
_symmetry.space_group_name_H-M   'P 1'
#
loop_
_entity.id
_entity.type
_entity.pdbx_description
1 polymer ?
#
loop_
_entity_poly.entity_id
_entity_poly.type
_entity_poly.pdbx_seq_one_letter_code
_entity_poly.pdbx_strand_id
1 'polypeptide(L)'
;HRLVEWSKEYDKTLYEHIVSNEEYVTKILNIERGGEKARKDFVCYKEVYPIIGFFFKDRYLDIVKDGYPFNENMDKKVIKDILNDFMESNDYSLPNDLWFNSVKELGKRHNFAESNKIYKQNKDMYLGHVGDVAEMIRIALVGAKNSPNLHSVLQILGKEEVNNRIKLAIEYLG
;
A
#
# COMPACT_ATOMS: atom_id res chain seq x y z
N HIS A 1 15.48 -17.29 -11.70
CA HIS A 1 15.71 -18.76 -11.78
C HIS A 1 15.46 -19.50 -10.47
N ARG A 2 16.22 -19.30 -9.37
CA ARG A 2 16.06 -20.13 -8.13
C ARG A 2 14.67 -20.09 -7.46
N LEU A 3 13.98 -18.95 -7.42
CA LEU A 3 12.63 -18.86 -6.84
C LEU A 3 11.58 -19.60 -7.69
N VAL A 4 11.74 -19.59 -9.02
CA VAL A 4 10.82 -20.27 -9.95
C VAL A 4 10.90 -21.78 -9.79
N GLU A 5 12.13 -22.31 -9.71
CA GLU A 5 12.38 -23.74 -9.47
C GLU A 5 11.83 -24.18 -8.11
N TRP A 6 12.08 -23.40 -7.06
CA TRP A 6 11.58 -23.70 -5.72
C TRP A 6 10.04 -23.66 -5.64
N SER A 7 9.42 -22.61 -6.19
CA SER A 7 7.95 -22.47 -6.16
C SER A 7 7.26 -23.60 -6.91
N LYS A 8 7.83 -24.08 -8.03
CA LYS A 8 7.28 -25.22 -8.78
C LYS A 8 7.07 -26.46 -7.91
N GLU A 9 7.95 -26.70 -6.94
CA GLU A 9 7.93 -27.87 -6.07
C GLU A 9 7.16 -27.61 -4.76
N TYR A 10 7.29 -26.41 -4.19
CA TYR A 10 6.86 -26.12 -2.82
C TYR A 10 5.73 -25.09 -2.68
N ASP A 11 5.46 -24.28 -3.70
CA ASP A 11 4.44 -23.22 -3.66
C ASP A 11 3.83 -23.01 -5.05
N LYS A 12 2.90 -23.89 -5.41
CA LYS A 12 2.27 -23.91 -6.74
C LYS A 12 1.58 -22.60 -7.09
N THR A 13 0.98 -21.93 -6.11
CA THR A 13 0.31 -20.65 -6.32
C THR A 13 1.32 -19.56 -6.68
N LEU A 14 2.44 -19.45 -5.96
CA LEU A 14 3.50 -18.52 -6.33
C LEU A 14 4.10 -18.86 -7.70
N TYR A 15 4.26 -20.15 -8.02
CA TYR A 15 4.75 -20.58 -9.33
C TYR A 15 3.83 -20.14 -10.47
N GLU A 16 2.52 -20.35 -10.32
CA GLU A 16 1.50 -19.94 -11.30
C GLU A 16 1.54 -18.42 -11.55
N HIS A 17 1.65 -17.61 -10.49
CA HIS A 17 1.82 -16.16 -10.61
C HIS A 17 3.11 -15.77 -11.34
N ILE A 18 4.22 -16.44 -11.06
CA ILE A 18 5.49 -16.19 -11.75
C ILE A 18 5.39 -16.51 -13.25
N VAL A 19 4.87 -17.69 -13.62
CA VAL A 19 4.86 -18.12 -15.03
C VAL A 19 3.80 -17.41 -15.86
N SER A 20 2.72 -16.94 -15.24
CA SER A 20 1.67 -16.16 -15.93
C SER A 20 2.11 -14.74 -16.25
N ASN A 21 2.98 -14.13 -15.43
CA ASN A 21 3.51 -12.80 -15.70
C ASN A 21 4.87 -12.55 -14.99
N GLU A 22 5.94 -13.07 -15.58
CA GLU A 22 7.29 -12.99 -15.00
C GLU A 22 7.78 -11.54 -14.83
N GLU A 23 7.45 -10.66 -15.77
CA GLU A 23 7.85 -9.26 -15.71
C GLU A 23 7.20 -8.56 -14.51
N TYR A 24 5.90 -8.80 -14.28
CA TYR A 24 5.17 -8.24 -13.15
C TYR A 24 5.74 -8.72 -11.81
N VAL A 25 5.96 -10.03 -11.66
CA VAL A 25 6.55 -10.57 -10.42
C VAL A 25 7.98 -10.08 -10.22
N THR A 26 8.75 -9.91 -11.29
CA THR A 26 10.10 -9.33 -11.21
C THR A 26 10.07 -7.89 -10.71
N LYS A 27 9.13 -7.06 -11.17
CA LYS A 27 8.93 -5.69 -10.63
C LYS A 27 8.67 -5.72 -9.13
N ILE A 28 7.80 -6.62 -8.66
CA ILE A 28 7.46 -6.78 -7.23
C ILE A 28 8.66 -7.21 -6.38
N LEU A 29 9.44 -8.18 -6.88
CA LEU A 29 10.62 -8.69 -6.18
C LEU A 29 11.77 -7.68 -6.14
N ASN A 30 11.78 -6.71 -7.06
CA ASN A 30 12.79 -5.65 -7.12
C ASN A 30 12.43 -4.41 -6.29
N ILE A 31 11.22 -4.32 -5.72
CA ILE A 31 10.89 -3.24 -4.78
C ILE A 31 11.91 -3.23 -3.65
N GLU A 32 12.57 -2.09 -3.46
CA GLU A 32 13.57 -1.89 -2.41
C GLU A 32 14.67 -2.97 -2.42
N ARG A 33 14.98 -3.54 -3.60
CA ARG A 33 16.08 -4.50 -3.77
C ARG A 33 17.34 -3.75 -4.19
N GLY A 34 18.12 -3.31 -3.20
CA GLY A 34 19.37 -2.55 -3.38
C GLY A 34 19.29 -1.14 -2.77
N GLY A 35 20.42 -0.65 -2.25
CA GLY A 35 20.52 0.61 -1.51
C GLY A 35 20.59 0.45 0.02
N GLU A 36 20.81 1.54 0.76
CA GLU A 36 20.98 1.51 2.22
C GLU A 36 19.75 0.97 2.99
N LYS A 37 18.56 1.07 2.39
CA LYS A 37 17.28 0.57 2.93
C LYS A 37 16.76 -0.65 2.17
N ALA A 38 17.66 -1.52 1.72
CA ALA A 38 17.25 -2.73 1.03
C ALA A 38 16.32 -3.61 1.90
N ARG A 39 15.31 -4.23 1.28
CA ARG A 39 14.42 -5.20 1.95
C ARG A 39 15.24 -6.32 2.61
N LYS A 40 14.88 -6.66 3.85
CA LYS A 40 15.50 -7.73 4.67
C LYS A 40 14.50 -8.80 5.11
N ASP A 41 13.27 -8.72 4.62
CA ASP A 41 12.12 -9.51 5.05
C ASP A 41 12.09 -10.93 4.43
N PHE A 42 12.77 -11.16 3.30
CA PHE A 42 12.93 -12.51 2.76
C PHE A 42 14.07 -13.26 3.45
N VAL A 43 13.77 -13.91 4.59
CA VAL A 43 14.73 -14.83 5.22
C VAL A 43 14.78 -16.14 4.43
N CYS A 44 13.65 -16.55 3.84
CA CYS A 44 13.55 -17.74 3.01
C CYS A 44 12.41 -17.65 1.97
N TYR A 45 12.40 -18.54 0.97
CA TYR A 45 11.46 -18.46 -0.14
C TYR A 45 9.98 -18.66 0.25
N LYS A 46 9.69 -19.41 1.32
CA LYS A 46 8.31 -19.58 1.83
C LYS A 46 7.68 -18.29 2.34
N GLU A 47 8.47 -17.25 2.64
CA GLU A 47 7.97 -15.96 3.11
C GLU A 47 7.62 -15.01 1.97
N VAL A 48 8.09 -15.31 0.74
CA VAL A 48 7.89 -14.43 -0.41
C VAL A 48 6.41 -14.22 -0.70
N TYR A 49 5.65 -15.30 -0.90
CA TYR A 49 4.23 -15.19 -1.25
C TYR A 49 3.38 -14.52 -0.15
N PRO A 50 3.54 -14.83 1.16
CA PRO A 50 2.88 -14.08 2.22
C PRO A 50 3.13 -12.57 2.18
N ILE A 51 4.34 -12.14 1.83
CA ILE A 51 4.72 -10.71 1.79
C ILE A 51 4.19 -10.02 0.53
N ILE A 52 4.25 -10.68 -0.63
CA ILE A 52 3.88 -10.07 -1.92
C ILE A 52 2.46 -10.38 -2.36
N GLY A 53 1.76 -11.27 -1.66
CA GLY A 53 0.49 -11.85 -2.09
C GLY A 53 -0.57 -10.80 -2.43
N PHE A 54 -0.57 -9.67 -1.72
CA PHE A 54 -1.52 -8.58 -1.96
C PHE A 54 -1.40 -7.94 -3.36
N PHE A 55 -0.31 -8.14 -4.10
CA PHE A 55 -0.23 -7.69 -5.49
C PHE A 55 -1.17 -8.47 -6.41
N PHE A 56 -1.52 -9.71 -6.05
CA PHE A 56 -2.45 -10.54 -6.82
C PHE A 56 -3.88 -10.31 -6.34
N LYS A 57 -4.77 -9.95 -7.26
CA LYS A 57 -6.14 -9.50 -6.95
C LYS A 57 -6.93 -10.48 -6.08
N ASP A 58 -6.96 -11.77 -6.43
CA ASP A 58 -7.72 -12.77 -5.66
C ASP A 58 -7.21 -12.86 -4.22
N ARG A 59 -5.89 -12.81 -4.04
CA ARG A 59 -5.27 -12.84 -2.72
C ARG A 59 -5.52 -11.54 -1.94
N TYR A 60 -5.54 -10.39 -2.61
CA TYR A 60 -5.94 -9.14 -1.99
C TYR A 60 -7.40 -9.19 -1.50
N LEU A 61 -8.33 -9.69 -2.31
CA LEU A 61 -9.73 -9.85 -1.92
C LEU A 61 -9.87 -10.77 -0.70
N ASP A 62 -9.11 -11.86 -0.65
CA ASP A 62 -9.04 -12.74 0.52
C ASP A 62 -8.49 -12.05 1.78
N ILE A 63 -7.54 -11.11 1.64
CA ILE A 63 -6.95 -10.36 2.76
C ILE A 63 -7.97 -9.41 3.37
N VAL A 64 -8.77 -8.72 2.53
CA VAL A 64 -9.71 -7.69 2.98
C VAL A 64 -11.13 -8.19 3.21
N LYS A 65 -11.40 -9.49 2.97
CA LYS A 65 -12.75 -10.08 3.07
C LYS A 65 -13.40 -9.88 4.46
N ASP A 66 -12.59 -9.86 5.51
CA ASP A 66 -13.03 -9.71 6.90
C ASP A 66 -12.97 -8.24 7.36
N GLY A 67 -12.57 -7.32 6.47
CA GLY A 67 -12.52 -5.88 6.69
C GLY A 67 -11.12 -5.28 6.55
N TYR A 68 -11.04 -4.00 6.91
CA TYR A 68 -9.81 -3.19 6.80
C TYR A 68 -9.34 -2.76 8.19
N PRO A 69 -8.05 -2.93 8.54
CA PRO A 69 -7.51 -2.56 9.86
C PRO A 69 -7.28 -1.06 10.03
N PHE A 70 -8.23 -0.22 9.62
CA PHE A 70 -8.20 1.23 9.84
C PHE A 70 -8.17 1.55 11.34
N ASN A 71 -7.63 2.72 11.70
CA ASN A 71 -7.65 3.19 13.07
C ASN A 71 -9.09 3.42 13.54
N GLU A 72 -9.57 2.61 14.49
CA GLU A 72 -10.94 2.66 15.02
C GLU A 72 -11.28 4.00 15.69
N ASN A 73 -10.28 4.77 16.12
CA ASN A 73 -10.47 6.09 16.71
C ASN A 73 -10.58 7.22 15.67
N MET A 74 -10.35 6.92 14.39
CA MET A 74 -10.51 7.87 13.30
C MET A 74 -11.93 7.82 12.77
N ASP A 75 -12.55 8.99 12.59
CA ASP A 75 -13.87 9.07 11.97
C ASP A 75 -13.83 8.45 10.56
N LYS A 76 -14.75 7.50 10.31
CA LYS A 76 -14.90 6.84 9.00
C LYS A 76 -15.13 7.84 7.87
N LYS A 77 -15.83 8.95 8.13
CA LYS A 77 -16.03 10.01 7.15
C LYS A 77 -14.71 10.63 6.73
N VAL A 78 -13.80 10.90 7.66
CA VAL A 78 -12.47 11.46 7.38
C VAL A 78 -11.66 10.50 6.51
N ILE A 79 -11.68 9.20 6.81
CA ILE A 79 -10.99 8.19 5.99
C ILE A 79 -11.56 8.18 4.57
N LYS A 80 -12.89 8.16 4.41
CA LYS A 80 -13.55 8.19 3.10
C LYS A 80 -13.21 9.46 2.30
N ASP A 81 -13.23 10.62 2.94
CA ASP A 81 -12.93 11.90 2.29
C ASP A 81 -11.47 11.92 1.78
N ILE A 82 -10.52 11.43 2.58
CA ILE A 82 -9.11 11.29 2.18
C ILE A 82 -8.95 10.31 1.01
N LEU A 83 -9.60 9.14 1.06
CA LEU A 83 -9.49 8.13 0.01
C LEU A 83 -10.10 8.61 -1.32
N ASN A 84 -11.21 9.33 -1.28
CA ASN A 84 -11.81 9.94 -2.47
C ASN A 84 -10.90 11.03 -3.06
N ASP A 85 -10.43 11.97 -2.24
CA ASP A 85 -9.52 13.05 -2.69
C ASP A 85 -8.21 12.46 -3.23
N PHE A 86 -7.66 11.41 -2.61
CA PHE A 86 -6.51 10.70 -3.14
C PHE A 86 -6.78 10.09 -4.52
N MET A 87 -7.91 9.42 -4.72
CA MET A 87 -8.30 8.84 -6.01
C MET A 87 -8.43 9.90 -7.12
N GLU A 88 -8.89 11.10 -6.78
CA GLU A 88 -9.05 12.22 -7.70
C GLU A 88 -7.74 12.97 -8.00
N SER A 89 -6.89 13.15 -6.99
CA SER A 89 -5.71 14.01 -7.07
C SER A 89 -4.39 13.26 -7.28
N ASN A 90 -4.36 11.92 -7.16
CA ASN A 90 -3.12 11.16 -7.28
C ASN A 90 -2.53 11.19 -8.71
N ASP A 91 -1.33 11.75 -8.82
CA ASP A 91 -0.55 11.78 -10.05
C ASP A 91 0.48 10.62 -10.09
N TYR A 92 0.25 9.70 -11.02
CA TYR A 92 1.09 8.52 -11.23
C TYR A 92 2.41 8.83 -11.93
N SER A 93 2.60 10.02 -12.49
CA SER A 93 3.84 10.41 -13.16
C SER A 93 4.92 10.89 -12.19
N LEU A 94 4.55 11.20 -10.94
CA LEU A 94 5.47 11.76 -9.96
C LEU A 94 6.48 10.71 -9.44
N PRO A 95 7.77 11.07 -9.30
CA PRO A 95 8.73 10.26 -8.57
C PRO A 95 8.39 10.23 -7.08
N ASN A 96 8.89 9.21 -6.36
CA ASN A 96 8.54 8.92 -4.95
C ASN A 96 8.52 10.15 -4.03
N ASP A 97 9.56 11.00 -4.09
CA ASP A 97 9.67 12.13 -3.17
C ASP A 97 8.65 13.24 -3.48
N LEU A 98 8.40 13.50 -4.76
CA LEU A 98 7.37 14.46 -5.18
C LEU A 98 5.97 13.92 -4.92
N TRP A 99 5.76 12.63 -5.12
CA TRP A 99 4.53 11.95 -4.75
C TRP A 99 4.29 12.03 -3.23
N PHE A 100 5.31 11.81 -2.39
CA PHE A 100 5.11 11.94 -0.95
C PHE A 100 4.78 13.38 -0.52
N ASN A 101 5.30 14.39 -1.24
CA ASN A 101 4.88 15.77 -1.02
C ASN A 101 3.40 15.99 -1.39
N SER A 102 2.87 15.35 -2.44
CA SER A 102 1.43 15.43 -2.73
C SER A 102 0.58 14.77 -1.64
N VAL A 103 1.07 13.71 -0.99
CA VAL A 103 0.42 13.10 0.19
C VAL A 103 0.41 14.06 1.40
N LYS A 104 1.46 14.88 1.58
CA LYS A 104 1.45 15.94 2.61
C LYS A 104 0.40 16.99 2.31
N GLU A 105 0.32 17.46 1.06
CA GLU A 105 -0.68 18.45 0.65
C GLU A 105 -2.10 17.89 0.77
N LEU A 106 -2.31 16.60 0.46
CA LEU A 106 -3.56 15.90 0.76
C LEU A 106 -3.87 15.95 2.26
N GLY A 107 -2.94 15.53 3.12
CA GLY A 107 -3.13 15.59 4.56
C GLY A 107 -3.49 16.99 5.08
N LYS A 108 -2.81 18.01 4.56
CA LYS A 108 -3.07 19.42 4.90
C LYS A 108 -4.50 19.85 4.56
N ARG A 109 -5.05 19.43 3.40
CA ARG A 109 -6.45 19.70 3.03
C ARG A 109 -7.45 19.09 4.01
N HIS A 110 -7.09 17.96 4.61
CA HIS A 110 -7.92 17.23 5.59
C HIS A 110 -7.52 17.50 7.06
N ASN A 111 -6.78 18.59 7.33
CA ASN A 111 -6.36 18.99 8.68
C ASN A 111 -5.45 17.98 9.41
N PHE A 112 -4.54 17.34 8.67
CA PHE A 112 -3.42 16.55 9.21
C PHE A 112 -2.12 17.35 9.13
N ALA A 113 -1.28 17.21 10.16
CA ALA A 113 0.03 17.84 10.17
C ALA A 113 0.97 17.19 9.13
N GLU A 114 1.82 18.00 8.47
CA GLU A 114 2.80 17.52 7.49
C GLU A 114 3.90 16.60 8.07
N SER A 115 4.00 16.52 9.41
CA SER A 115 4.91 15.62 10.11
C SER A 115 4.41 15.24 11.49
N ASN A 116 4.84 14.08 11.98
CA ASN A 116 4.57 13.65 13.36
C ASN A 116 5.16 14.62 14.40
N LYS A 117 6.28 15.28 14.08
CA LYS A 117 6.88 16.30 14.96
C LYS A 117 5.93 17.48 15.17
N ILE A 118 5.34 18.01 14.09
CA ILE A 118 4.39 19.13 14.16
C ILE A 118 3.11 18.71 14.87
N TYR A 119 2.59 17.52 14.58
CA TYR A 119 1.43 16.97 15.28
C TYR A 119 1.63 16.91 16.79
N LYS A 120 2.76 16.35 17.24
CA LYS A 120 3.07 16.23 18.68
C LYS A 120 3.14 17.58 19.40
N GLN A 121 3.55 18.64 18.70
CA GLN A 121 3.63 20.00 19.27
C GLN A 121 2.26 20.71 19.29
N ASN A 122 1.31 20.30 18.46
CA ASN A 122 0.05 21.01 18.23
C ASN A 122 -1.14 20.03 18.11
N LYS A 123 -1.27 19.09 19.05
CA LYS A 123 -2.24 17.98 18.94
C LYS A 123 -3.69 18.44 18.77
N ASP A 124 -4.07 19.55 19.42
CA ASP A 124 -5.44 20.06 19.38
C ASP A 124 -5.79 20.73 18.04
N MET A 125 -4.79 21.01 17.19
CA MET A 125 -4.99 21.66 15.89
C MET A 125 -5.22 20.66 14.75
N TYR A 126 -4.88 19.39 14.92
CA TYR A 126 -4.83 18.42 13.83
C TYR A 126 -5.51 17.09 14.19
N LEU A 127 -6.13 16.46 13.20
CA LEU A 127 -6.72 15.12 13.36
C LEU A 127 -5.66 14.01 13.46
N GLY A 128 -4.45 14.28 12.96
CA GLY A 128 -3.31 13.37 12.96
C GLY A 128 -2.13 13.97 12.21
N HIS A 129 -1.26 13.12 11.67
CA HIS A 129 -0.15 13.52 10.79
C HIS A 129 -0.18 12.80 9.44
N VAL A 130 0.66 13.25 8.49
CA VAL A 130 0.80 12.66 7.14
C VAL A 130 1.07 11.14 7.14
N GLY A 131 1.59 10.61 8.24
CA GLY A 131 1.82 9.18 8.39
C GLY A 131 0.51 8.40 8.52
N ASP A 132 -0.48 8.98 9.19
CA ASP A 132 -1.84 8.41 9.28
C ASP A 132 -2.52 8.43 7.91
N VAL A 133 -2.37 9.52 7.15
CA VAL A 133 -2.86 9.63 5.76
C VAL A 133 -2.25 8.55 4.87
N ALA A 134 -0.92 8.37 4.94
CA ALA A 134 -0.23 7.32 4.20
C ALA A 134 -0.64 5.91 4.67
N GLU A 135 -0.94 5.72 5.96
CA GLU A 135 -1.46 4.46 6.50
C GLU A 135 -2.87 4.17 5.97
N MET A 136 -3.77 5.16 5.90
CA MET A 136 -5.11 4.98 5.32
C MET A 136 -5.04 4.54 3.86
N ILE A 137 -4.21 5.20 3.05
CA ILE A 137 -3.98 4.80 1.65
C ILE A 137 -3.41 3.38 1.60
N ARG A 138 -2.40 3.07 2.42
CA ARG A 138 -1.78 1.74 2.45
C ARG A 138 -2.77 0.65 2.82
N ILE A 139 -3.58 0.85 3.84
CA ILE A 139 -4.59 -0.11 4.27
C ILE A 139 -5.58 -0.36 3.13
N ALA A 140 -6.05 0.69 2.45
CA ALA A 140 -6.93 0.53 1.30
C ALA A 140 -6.28 -0.28 0.16
N LEU A 141 -4.98 -0.11 -0.09
CA LEU A 141 -4.30 -0.79 -1.21
C LEU A 141 -3.78 -2.19 -0.88
N VAL A 142 -3.42 -2.45 0.37
CA VAL A 142 -2.66 -3.65 0.78
C VAL A 142 -3.44 -4.51 1.78
N GLY A 143 -4.43 -3.95 2.47
CA GLY A 143 -5.15 -4.61 3.56
C GLY A 143 -4.35 -4.68 4.87
N ALA A 144 -3.22 -3.98 4.99
CA ALA A 144 -2.35 -4.01 6.16
C ALA A 144 -1.72 -2.64 6.44
N LYS A 145 -1.29 -2.43 7.69
CA LYS A 145 -0.62 -1.18 8.13
C LYS A 145 0.82 -1.04 7.64
N ASN A 146 1.43 -2.14 7.22
CA ASN A 146 2.79 -2.19 6.72
C ASN A 146 2.80 -2.75 5.31
N SER A 147 3.73 -2.24 4.51
CA SER A 147 3.97 -2.66 3.14
C SER A 147 5.42 -2.34 2.79
N PRO A 148 5.95 -2.89 1.68
CA PRO A 148 7.06 -2.27 0.98
C PRO A 148 6.74 -0.80 0.63
N ASN A 149 7.70 -0.06 0.08
CA ASN A 149 7.50 1.33 -0.35
C ASN A 149 6.13 1.53 -1.05
N LEU A 150 5.29 2.40 -0.47
CA LEU A 150 3.90 2.59 -0.89
C LEU A 150 3.77 3.19 -2.30
N HIS A 151 4.71 4.06 -2.71
CA HIS A 151 4.77 4.58 -4.07
C HIS A 151 5.03 3.46 -5.08
N SER A 152 5.98 2.57 -4.79
CA SER A 152 6.28 1.40 -5.64
C SER A 152 5.08 0.45 -5.75
N VAL A 153 4.38 0.23 -4.64
CA VAL A 153 3.12 -0.54 -4.63
C VAL A 153 2.11 0.09 -5.60
N LEU A 154 1.87 1.39 -5.47
CA LEU A 154 0.93 2.14 -6.31
C LEU A 154 1.30 2.08 -7.80
N GLN A 155 2.59 2.23 -8.13
CA GLN A 155 3.08 2.17 -9.51
C GLN A 155 2.88 0.79 -10.13
N ILE A 156 3.12 -0.28 -9.36
CA ILE A 156 2.98 -1.66 -9.84
C ILE A 156 1.51 -2.05 -9.97
N LEU A 157 0.64 -1.68 -9.03
CA LEU A 157 -0.80 -1.94 -9.14
C LEU A 157 -1.42 -1.18 -10.31
N GLY A 158 -0.99 0.05 -10.54
CA GLY A 158 -1.54 0.92 -11.57
C GLY A 158 -2.91 1.50 -11.21
N LYS A 159 -3.32 2.50 -11.99
CA LYS A 159 -4.48 3.36 -11.67
C LYS A 159 -5.80 2.60 -11.52
N GLU A 160 -6.06 1.66 -12.42
CA GLU A 160 -7.33 0.92 -12.42
C GLU A 160 -7.50 0.10 -11.13
N GLU A 161 -6.49 -0.70 -10.78
CA GLU A 161 -6.53 -1.56 -9.60
C GLU A 161 -6.54 -0.72 -8.31
N VAL A 162 -5.74 0.36 -8.24
CA VAL A 162 -5.76 1.29 -7.10
C VAL A 162 -7.16 1.86 -6.88
N ASN A 163 -7.82 2.33 -7.94
CA ASN A 163 -9.17 2.88 -7.84
C ASN A 163 -10.20 1.82 -7.41
N ASN A 164 -10.08 0.59 -7.90
CA ASN A 164 -10.94 -0.51 -7.48
C ASN A 164 -10.79 -0.82 -5.99
N ARG A 165 -9.55 -0.89 -5.49
CA ARG A 165 -9.26 -1.16 -4.08
C ARG A 165 -9.75 -0.06 -3.15
N ILE A 166 -9.56 1.20 -3.55
CA ILE A 166 -10.07 2.36 -2.81
C ILE A 166 -11.60 2.31 -2.72
N LYS A 167 -12.30 2.01 -3.82
CA LYS A 167 -13.76 1.90 -3.81
C LYS A 167 -14.26 0.81 -2.86
N LEU A 168 -13.61 -0.36 -2.84
CA LEU A 168 -13.93 -1.44 -1.89
C LEU A 168 -13.73 -0.99 -0.44
N ALA A 169 -12.63 -0.28 -0.16
CA ALA A 169 -12.37 0.24 1.18
C ALA A 169 -13.41 1.30 1.60
N ILE A 170 -13.83 2.17 0.69
CA ILE A 170 -14.88 3.17 0.93
C ILE A 170 -16.22 2.47 1.18
N GLU A 171 -16.59 1.47 0.40
CA GLU A 171 -17.81 0.68 0.58
C GLU A 171 -17.86 0.01 1.96
N TYR A 172 -16.74 -0.56 2.41
CA TYR A 172 -16.63 -1.15 3.75
C TYR A 172 -16.86 -0.12 4.89
N LEU A 173 -16.49 1.14 4.67
CA LEU A 173 -16.63 2.20 5.67
C LEU A 173 -18.08 2.70 5.84
N GLY A 174 -19.01 2.29 4.96
CA GLY A 174 -20.39 2.78 4.91
C GLY A 174 -20.45 4.22 4.44
#